data_AF-A0A942UKA8-F1
#
_entry.id   AF-A0A942UKA8-F1
#
_cell.length_a   1.000
_cell.length_b   1.000
_cell.length_c   1.000
_cell.angle_alpha   90.00
_cell.angle_beta   90.00
_cell.angle_gamma   90.00
#
_symmetry.space_group_name_H-M   'P 1'
#
loop_
_entity.id
_entity.type
_entity.pdbx_description
1 polymer ?
#
loop_
_entity_poly.entity_id
_entity_poly.type
_entity_poly.pdbx_seq_one_letter_code
_entity_poly.pdbx_strand_id
1 'polypeptide(L)'
;MSRYTVEEITKFFHSHEVKCQSSDVQKWINKTGGPSNDEELTDWDMFDFSEWWSYQGTAYEDGIDDKTKIARLLEEIEDLKREKYKLMDEINTLEQRLDILPF
;
A
#
# COMPACT_ATOMS: atom_id res chain seq x y z
N MET A 1 5.72 -20.24 15.22
CA MET A 1 6.60 -19.14 15.65
C MET A 1 7.77 -19.14 14.71
N SER A 2 7.87 -18.15 13.81
CA SER A 2 8.93 -18.05 12.78
C SER A 2 10.31 -18.46 13.31
N ARG A 3 11.08 -19.23 12.55
CA ARG A 3 12.49 -19.53 12.90
C ARG A 3 13.35 -18.27 12.84
N TYR A 4 12.96 -17.30 12.02
CA TYR A 4 13.67 -16.04 11.85
C TYR A 4 13.22 -15.03 12.89
N THR A 5 14.18 -14.27 13.43
CA THR A 5 13.85 -13.12 14.26
C THR A 5 13.33 -11.97 13.41
N VAL A 6 12.62 -11.04 14.05
CA VAL A 6 12.16 -9.81 13.39
C VAL A 6 13.34 -9.05 12.79
N GLU A 7 14.49 -9.02 13.45
CA GLU A 7 15.71 -8.40 12.96
C GLU A 7 16.27 -9.10 11.72
N GLU A 8 16.24 -10.43 11.67
CA GLU A 8 16.69 -11.20 10.50
C GLU A 8 15.81 -10.94 9.29
N ILE A 9 14.49 -10.95 9.46
CA ILE A 9 13.53 -10.64 8.40
C ILE A 9 13.67 -9.17 7.97
N THR A 10 13.82 -8.24 8.92
CA THR A 10 14.04 -6.82 8.61
C THR A 10 15.30 -6.63 7.78
N LYS A 11 16.41 -7.30 8.14
CA LYS A 11 17.67 -7.24 7.37
C LYS A 11 17.50 -7.81 5.97
N PHE A 12 16.76 -8.90 5.83
CA PHE A 12 16.44 -9.49 4.53
C PHE A 12 15.63 -8.53 3.65
N PHE A 13 14.62 -7.86 4.21
CA PHE A 13 13.86 -6.83 3.48
C PHE A 13 14.75 -5.64 3.09
N HIS A 14 15.62 -5.19 4.00
CA HIS A 14 16.57 -4.10 3.71
C HIS A 14 17.60 -4.49 2.64
N SER A 15 18.06 -5.74 2.59
CA SER A 15 18.97 -6.19 1.53
C SER A 15 18.32 -6.19 0.14
N HIS A 16 16.99 -6.11 0.08
CA HIS A 16 16.21 -5.94 -1.15
C HIS A 16 15.62 -4.53 -1.26
N GLU A 17 16.20 -3.54 -0.58
CA GLU A 17 15.84 -2.12 -0.65
C GLU A 17 14.42 -1.77 -0.15
N VAL A 18 13.74 -2.70 0.51
CA VAL A 18 12.43 -2.44 1.13
C VAL A 18 12.64 -1.55 2.36
N LYS A 19 12.00 -0.38 2.36
CA LYS A 19 12.09 0.58 3.46
C LYS A 19 11.04 0.27 4.52
N CYS A 20 11.37 -0.58 5.49
CA CYS A 20 10.51 -0.91 6.63
C CYS A 20 11.26 -0.78 7.97
N GLN A 21 10.54 -0.59 9.06
CA GLN A 21 11.09 -0.68 10.42
C GLN A 21 10.82 -2.07 11.01
N SER A 22 11.60 -2.48 12.01
CA SER A 22 11.34 -3.75 12.71
C SER A 22 9.96 -3.78 13.38
N SER A 23 9.41 -2.62 13.77
CA SER A 23 8.04 -2.52 14.26
C SER A 23 7.00 -2.94 13.21
N ASP A 24 7.28 -2.70 11.93
CA ASP A 24 6.37 -2.99 10.83
C ASP A 24 6.37 -4.49 10.54
N VAL A 25 7.56 -5.07 10.49
CA VAL A 25 7.77 -6.52 10.35
C VAL A 25 7.14 -7.28 11.52
N GLN A 26 7.29 -6.78 12.75
CA GLN A 26 6.67 -7.39 13.93
C GLN A 26 5.13 -7.37 13.83
N LYS A 27 4.52 -6.27 13.38
CA LYS A 27 3.07 -6.17 13.19
C LYS A 27 2.57 -7.14 12.13
N TRP A 28 3.29 -7.23 11.01
CA TRP A 28 2.99 -8.18 9.95
C TRP A 28 3.02 -9.62 10.46
N ILE A 29 4.11 -10.06 11.10
CA ILE A 29 4.25 -11.41 11.66
C ILE A 29 3.11 -11.74 12.64
N ASN A 30 2.76 -10.79 13.52
CA ASN A 30 1.68 -10.99 14.47
C ASN A 30 0.32 -11.19 13.80
N LYS A 31 0.14 -10.67 12.59
CA LYS A 31 -1.11 -10.69 11.84
C LYS A 31 -1.21 -11.89 10.91
N THR A 32 -0.17 -12.15 10.11
CA THR A 32 -0.16 -13.19 9.07
C THR A 32 0.41 -14.52 9.56
N GLY A 33 1.09 -14.52 10.71
CA GLY A 33 1.90 -15.65 11.18
C GLY A 33 3.36 -15.58 10.73
N GLY A 34 3.67 -14.68 9.80
CA GLY A 34 4.99 -14.51 9.21
C GLY A 34 5.43 -15.69 8.34
N PRO A 35 6.72 -15.71 7.94
CA PRO A 35 7.30 -16.79 7.16
C PRO A 35 7.23 -18.13 7.91
N SER A 36 6.93 -19.20 7.18
CA SER A 36 6.95 -20.56 7.72
C SER A 36 8.33 -20.93 8.27
N ASN A 37 8.35 -21.72 9.33
CA ASN A 37 9.60 -22.16 9.99
C ASN A 37 10.46 -23.10 9.17
N ASP A 38 9.82 -23.78 8.21
CA ASP A 38 10.39 -24.91 7.50
C ASP A 38 11.02 -24.49 6.15
N GLU A 39 10.92 -23.20 5.79
CA GLU A 39 11.36 -22.67 4.49
C GLU A 39 12.35 -21.51 4.66
N GLU A 40 13.20 -21.31 3.64
CA GLU A 40 14.08 -20.14 3.56
C GLU A 40 13.25 -18.88 3.30
N LEU A 41 13.71 -17.71 3.76
CA LEU A 41 13.08 -16.45 3.35
C LEU A 41 13.19 -16.30 1.84
N THR A 42 12.05 -16.05 1.19
CA THR A 42 11.94 -15.93 -0.26
C THR A 42 11.37 -14.59 -0.68
N ASP A 43 11.42 -14.33 -1.98
CA ASP A 43 10.74 -13.19 -2.61
C ASP A 43 9.22 -13.20 -2.34
N TRP A 44 8.61 -14.37 -2.07
CA TRP A 44 7.20 -14.46 -1.70
C TRP A 44 6.91 -13.83 -0.34
N ASP A 45 7.81 -13.97 0.63
CA ASP A 45 7.68 -13.32 1.93
C ASP A 45 7.77 -11.79 1.80
N MET A 46 8.56 -11.30 0.85
CA MET A 46 8.59 -9.87 0.53
C MET A 46 7.30 -9.42 -0.14
N PHE A 47 6.78 -10.21 -1.07
CA PHE A 47 5.53 -9.91 -1.75
C PHE A 47 4.37 -9.85 -0.76
N ASP A 48 4.26 -10.84 0.12
CA ASP A 48 3.24 -10.89 1.17
C ASP A 48 3.36 -9.71 2.14
N PHE A 49 4.58 -9.40 2.60
CA PHE A 49 4.81 -8.21 3.43
C PHE A 49 4.42 -6.93 2.70
N SER A 50 4.80 -6.79 1.43
CA SER A 50 4.50 -5.60 0.62
C SER A 50 3.01 -5.44 0.38
N GLU A 51 2.28 -6.52 0.11
CA GLU A 51 0.83 -6.50 -0.03
C GLU A 51 0.17 -6.06 1.28
N TRP A 52 0.51 -6.69 2.40
CA TRP A 52 0.01 -6.31 3.71
C TRP A 52 0.31 -4.84 4.06
N TRP A 53 1.53 -4.40 3.75
CA TRP A 53 1.98 -3.03 4.00
C TRP A 53 1.20 -2.01 3.17
N SER A 54 0.89 -2.34 1.92
CA SER A 54 0.17 -1.44 0.99
C SER A 54 -1.24 -1.07 1.48
N TYR A 55 -1.86 -1.95 2.28
CA TYR A 55 -3.19 -1.69 2.81
C TYR A 55 -3.18 -0.87 4.10
N GLN A 56 -2.04 -0.70 4.78
CA GLN A 56 -1.96 0.02 6.05
C GLN A 56 -2.36 1.50 5.88
N GLY A 57 -3.31 1.98 6.68
CA GLY A 57 -3.83 3.34 6.58
C GLY A 57 -4.88 3.55 5.49
N THR A 58 -5.18 2.55 4.66
CA THR A 58 -6.19 2.62 3.59
C THR A 58 -7.56 2.14 4.07
N ALA A 59 -8.59 2.31 3.25
CA ALA A 59 -9.90 1.68 3.51
C ALA A 59 -9.87 0.14 3.47
N TYR A 60 -8.77 -0.45 3.03
CA TYR A 60 -8.57 -1.89 2.90
C TYR A 60 -7.71 -2.49 4.02
N GLU A 61 -7.30 -1.66 4.99
CA GLU A 61 -6.56 -2.13 6.17
C GLU A 61 -7.38 -3.20 6.91
N ASP A 62 -6.77 -4.37 7.13
CA ASP A 62 -7.49 -5.49 7.74
C ASP A 62 -7.76 -5.25 9.24
N GLY A 63 -9.00 -5.52 9.67
CA GLY A 63 -9.45 -5.35 11.06
C GLY A 63 -9.95 -3.95 11.44
N ILE A 64 -10.06 -3.02 10.49
CA ILE A 64 -10.75 -1.73 10.74
C ILE A 64 -12.26 -1.92 10.77
N ASP A 65 -12.96 -1.09 11.54
CA ASP A 65 -14.42 -1.10 11.59
C ASP A 65 -15.06 -0.44 10.36
N ASP A 66 -16.33 -0.77 10.09
CA ASP A 66 -17.07 -0.26 8.93
C ASP A 66 -17.16 1.27 8.89
N LYS A 67 -17.26 1.94 10.04
CA LYS A 67 -17.34 3.40 10.08
C LYS A 67 -15.99 4.02 9.68
N THR A 68 -14.88 3.47 10.16
CA THR A 68 -13.53 3.90 9.74
C THR A 68 -13.30 3.64 8.25
N LYS A 69 -13.72 2.46 7.77
CA LYS A 69 -13.67 2.12 6.34
C LYS A 69 -14.45 3.09 5.46
N ILE A 70 -15.71 3.37 5.82
CA ILE A 70 -16.56 4.33 5.10
C ILE A 70 -15.93 5.73 5.11
N ALA A 71 -15.40 6.18 6.25
CA ALA A 71 -14.76 7.49 6.33
C ALA A 71 -13.56 7.62 5.37
N ARG A 72 -12.67 6.61 5.33
CA ARG A 72 -11.52 6.59 4.42
C ARG A 72 -11.95 6.53 2.94
N LEU A 73 -12.98 5.74 2.62
CA LEU A 73 -13.51 5.68 1.25
C LEU A 73 -14.11 7.01 0.79
N LEU A 74 -14.78 7.75 1.69
CA LEU A 74 -15.32 9.06 1.36
C LEU A 74 -14.22 10.09 1.08
N GLU A 75 -13.13 10.05 1.86
CA GLU A 75 -11.95 10.87 1.61
C GLU A 75 -11.31 10.55 0.24
N GLU A 76 -11.12 9.26 -0.05
CA GLU A 76 -10.60 8.79 -1.34
C GLU A 76 -11.47 9.23 -2.53
N ILE A 77 -12.80 9.16 -2.40
CA ILE A 77 -13.74 9.65 -3.42
C ILE A 77 -13.55 11.16 -3.68
N GLU A 78 -13.37 11.96 -2.64
CA GLU A 78 -13.16 13.40 -2.79
C GLU A 78 -11.80 13.72 -3.44
N ASP A 79 -10.75 12.98 -3.10
CA ASP A 79 -9.45 13.07 -3.78
C ASP A 79 -9.54 12.73 -5.27
N LEU A 80 -10.17 11.61 -5.60
CA LEU A 80 -10.36 11.18 -6.99
C LEU A 80 -11.19 12.19 -7.80
N LYS A 81 -12.22 12.80 -7.19
CA LYS A 81 -12.96 13.88 -7.85
C LYS A 81 -12.07 15.08 -8.12
N ARG A 82 -11.24 15.50 -7.17
CA ARG A 82 -10.30 16.61 -7.35
C ARG A 82 -9.32 16.33 -8.48
N GLU A 83 -8.73 15.14 -8.51
CA GLU A 83 -7.80 14.72 -9.56
C GLU A 83 -8.48 14.68 -10.93
N LYS A 84 -9.70 14.13 -11.00
CA LYS A 84 -10.50 14.16 -12.23
C LYS A 84 -10.72 15.58 -12.75
N TYR A 85 -11.11 16.51 -11.88
CA TYR A 85 -11.31 17.91 -12.30
C TYR A 85 -10.01 18.55 -12.81
N LYS A 86 -8.89 18.28 -12.14
CA LYS A 86 -7.57 18.74 -12.58
C LYS A 86 -7.21 18.19 -13.97
N LEU A 87 -7.39 16.89 -14.19
CA LEU A 87 -7.12 16.27 -15.48
C LEU A 87 -8.05 16.79 -16.59
N MET A 88 -9.32 17.05 -16.28
CA MET A 88 -10.25 17.67 -17.23
C MET A 88 -9.81 19.10 -17.61
N ASP A 89 -9.32 19.89 -16.65
CA ASP A 89 -8.78 21.22 -16.91
C ASP A 89 -7.50 21.18 -17.77
N GLU A 90 -6.62 20.22 -17.50
CA GLU A 90 -5.42 19.97 -18.31
C GLU A 90 -5.78 19.57 -19.74
N ILE A 91 -6.76 18.67 -19.93
CA ILE A 91 -7.27 18.28 -21.24
C ILE A 91 -7.82 19.51 -21.99
N ASN A 92 -8.72 20.28 -21.36
CA ASN A 92 -9.30 21.48 -21.97
C ASN A 92 -8.21 22.48 -22.39
N THR A 93 -7.19 22.67 -21.56
CA THR A 93 -6.05 23.55 -21.86
C THR A 93 -5.25 23.04 -23.07
N LEU A 94 -5.03 21.73 -23.15
CA LEU A 94 -4.30 21.12 -24.26
C LEU A 94 -5.10 21.16 -25.56
N GLU A 95 -6.40 20.88 -25.51
CA GLU A 95 -7.30 20.97 -26.66
C GLU A 95 -7.37 22.40 -27.22
N GLN A 96 -7.49 23.41 -26.35
CA GLN A 96 -7.41 24.82 -26.73
C GLN A 96 -6.08 25.17 -27.41
N ARG A 97 -4.96 24.65 -26.89
CA ARG A 97 -3.64 24.86 -27.51
C ARG A 97 -3.49 24.20 -28.88
N LEU A 98 -4.24 23.13 -29.12
CA LEU A 98 -4.25 22.39 -30.38
C LEU A 98 -5.33 22.87 -31.36
N ASP A 99 -6.08 23.92 -31.02
CA ASP A 99 -7.23 24.43 -31.79
C ASP A 99 -8.31 23.35 -32.04
N ILE A 100 -8.36 22.36 -31.13
CA ILE A 100 -9.40 21.33 -31.08
C ILE A 100 -10.51 21.92 -30.22
N LEU A 101 -11.66 22.21 -30.84
CA LEU A 101 -12.83 22.69 -30.10
C LEU A 101 -13.31 21.61 -29.12
N PRO A 102 -13.51 21.93 -27.83
CA PRO A 102 -14.07 20.98 -26.88
C PRO A 102 -15.52 20.63 -27.26
N PHE A 103 -15.86 19.35 -27.23
CA PHE A 103 -17.19 18.80 -27.58
C PHE A 103 -18.22 19.01 -26.47
#